data_AF-A0A554K5E3-F1
#
_entry.id   AF-A0A554K5E3-F1
#
_cell.length_a   1.000
_cell.length_b   1.000
_cell.length_c   1.000
_cell.angle_alpha   90.00
_cell.angle_beta   90.00
_cell.angle_gamma   90.00
#
_symmetry.space_group_name_H-M   'P 1'
#
loop_
_entity.id
_entity.type
_entity.pdbx_description
1 polymer ?
#
loop_
_entity_poly.entity_id
_entity_poly.type
_entity_poly.pdbx_seq_one_letter_code
_entity_poly.pdbx_strand_id
1 'polypeptide(L)'
;MQGHFRPITEDLDASLLFVETQSPKVLSLARGTYDIVVRAYDKAGNFREVQERIRSLSPFIFYATNVYVLILLALLVVAFAFVARKIYLRHLQIENRRLIKEFPLGIREKLRELEKYKNKYGHLVILLALFLNLLFAFVPAALAQISQLGPPFISTFPRQISNEEIFYLGGRTEAPDMEIIIYVQNLSSGETFSYSETSDKNGEWFYRHPSFLSSGEYIVWTQSQLGDAVSPPSPQITLRVNPTALQFGSSRISYETLFAGLATILLMALIGLAAFTLVWSKRAKHLRKELIREIHEAEEAVRRGFEELRRDIEVELALIKRVKLQKSLSREEKEKEEHLLRDLAEIERHISKEVEDIEKTI
;
A
#
# COMPACT_ATOMS: atom_id res chain seq x y z
N MET A 1 -55.23 2.00 -15.99
CA MET A 1 -54.33 0.86 -16.25
C MET A 1 -53.22 0.90 -15.21
N GLN A 2 -53.34 0.09 -14.16
CA GLN A 2 -52.33 -0.05 -13.12
C GLN A 2 -51.27 -1.04 -13.61
N GLY A 3 -50.02 -0.57 -13.74
CA GLY A 3 -48.89 -1.42 -14.07
C GLY A 3 -48.38 -2.11 -12.81
N HIS A 4 -48.62 -3.42 -12.70
CA HIS A 4 -48.04 -4.27 -11.68
C HIS A 4 -46.51 -4.31 -11.82
N PHE A 5 -45.80 -3.73 -10.86
CA PHE A 5 -44.41 -4.07 -10.59
C PHE A 5 -44.38 -5.47 -10.00
N ARG A 6 -43.90 -6.45 -10.77
CA ARG A 6 -43.48 -7.75 -10.23
C ARG A 6 -42.09 -7.59 -9.61
N PRO A 7 -41.85 -8.05 -8.37
CA PRO A 7 -40.51 -8.10 -7.81
C PRO A 7 -39.67 -9.14 -8.55
N ILE A 8 -38.43 -8.77 -8.87
CA ILE A 8 -37.40 -9.66 -9.41
C ILE A 8 -36.95 -10.55 -8.24
N THR A 9 -37.68 -11.63 -8.01
CA THR A 9 -37.18 -12.84 -7.35
C THR A 9 -37.16 -13.89 -8.44
N GLU A 10 -36.21 -13.74 -9.36
CA GLU A 10 -35.93 -14.71 -10.40
C GLU A 10 -35.02 -15.76 -9.77
N ASP A 11 -35.49 -17.01 -9.75
CA ASP A 11 -34.70 -18.20 -9.47
C ASP A 11 -33.36 -18.09 -10.20
N LEU A 12 -32.27 -17.99 -9.43
CA LEU A 12 -30.92 -18.20 -9.94
C LEU A 12 -30.83 -19.67 -10.34
N ASP A 13 -31.15 -19.92 -11.60
CA ASP A 13 -31.20 -21.22 -12.26
C ASP A 13 -29.93 -22.02 -11.90
N ALA A 14 -30.08 -23.15 -11.21
CA ALA A 14 -28.97 -23.97 -10.74
C ALA A 14 -28.04 -24.44 -11.89
N SER A 15 -28.54 -24.38 -13.12
CA SER A 15 -27.85 -24.58 -14.40
C SER A 15 -26.67 -23.61 -14.65
N LEU A 16 -26.59 -22.48 -13.93
CA LEU A 16 -25.51 -21.50 -14.06
C LEU A 16 -24.31 -21.73 -13.13
N LEU A 17 -24.47 -22.52 -12.06
CA LEU A 17 -23.40 -22.81 -11.09
C LEU A 17 -22.49 -23.95 -11.54
N PHE A 18 -23.03 -24.91 -12.30
CA PHE A 18 -22.30 -26.07 -12.80
C PHE A 18 -22.54 -26.22 -14.30
N VAL A 19 -21.47 -26.09 -15.08
CA VAL A 19 -21.52 -26.28 -16.53
C VAL A 19 -20.81 -27.58 -16.86
N GLU A 20 -21.57 -28.66 -17.00
CA GLU A 20 -21.04 -29.91 -17.50
C GLU A 20 -20.85 -29.83 -19.01
N THR A 21 -19.68 -30.24 -19.47
CA THR A 21 -19.39 -30.31 -20.91
C THR A 21 -18.39 -31.40 -21.21
N GLN A 22 -18.51 -31.96 -22.42
CA GLN A 22 -17.51 -32.86 -22.98
C GLN A 22 -16.35 -32.07 -23.59
N SER A 23 -15.14 -32.60 -23.47
CA SER A 23 -13.93 -32.02 -24.05
C SER A 23 -13.84 -32.32 -25.56
N PRO A 24 -13.31 -31.40 -26.38
CA PRO A 24 -12.84 -30.06 -26.03
C PRO A 24 -13.97 -29.01 -26.13
N LYS A 25 -14.13 -28.17 -25.10
CA LYS A 25 -14.99 -26.98 -25.17
C LYS A 25 -14.29 -25.78 -24.55
N VAL A 26 -14.29 -24.66 -25.27
CA VAL A 26 -13.82 -23.38 -24.76
C VAL A 26 -14.99 -22.69 -24.07
N LEU A 27 -14.86 -22.46 -22.76
CA LEU A 27 -15.86 -21.78 -21.93
C LEU A 27 -15.41 -20.34 -21.69
N SER A 28 -16.27 -19.37 -21.98
CA SER A 28 -16.08 -17.98 -21.55
C SER A 28 -16.58 -17.84 -20.11
N LEU A 29 -15.66 -17.91 -19.15
CA LEU A 29 -15.97 -17.74 -17.74
C LEU A 29 -16.10 -16.25 -17.40
N ALA A 30 -17.08 -15.91 -16.56
CA ALA A 30 -17.17 -14.57 -15.98
C ALA A 30 -16.02 -14.33 -14.99
N ARG A 31 -16.01 -13.16 -14.34
CA ARG A 31 -15.03 -12.87 -13.27
C ARG A 31 -15.44 -13.62 -12.01
N GLY A 32 -14.50 -14.28 -11.35
CA GLY A 32 -14.78 -15.09 -10.16
C GLY A 32 -13.77 -16.21 -9.92
N THR A 33 -14.03 -17.01 -8.87
CA THR A 33 -13.30 -18.24 -8.60
C THR A 33 -14.10 -19.42 -9.13
N TYR A 34 -13.44 -20.34 -9.82
CA TYR A 34 -14.03 -21.52 -10.40
C TYR A 34 -13.24 -22.75 -9.98
N ASP A 35 -13.95 -23.79 -9.55
CA ASP A 35 -13.39 -25.14 -9.43
C ASP A 35 -13.71 -25.90 -10.72
N ILE A 36 -12.68 -26.28 -11.47
CA ILE A 36 -12.81 -27.07 -12.69
C ILE A 36 -12.55 -28.52 -12.33
N VAL A 37 -13.59 -29.36 -12.44
CA VAL A 37 -13.52 -30.79 -12.19
C VAL A 37 -13.52 -31.51 -13.54
N VAL A 38 -12.46 -32.27 -13.82
CA VAL A 38 -12.33 -33.07 -15.04
C VAL A 38 -12.42 -34.54 -14.68
N ARG A 39 -13.45 -35.23 -15.22
CA ARG A 39 -13.63 -36.67 -15.09
C ARG A 39 -13.28 -37.35 -16.41
N ALA A 40 -12.31 -38.27 -16.38
CA ALA A 40 -11.93 -39.09 -17.53
C ALA A 40 -12.44 -40.52 -17.33
N TYR A 41 -13.35 -40.97 -18.20
CA TYR A 41 -13.97 -42.30 -18.15
C TYR A 41 -13.21 -43.30 -19.02
N ASP A 42 -13.04 -44.53 -18.54
CA ASP A 42 -12.57 -45.66 -19.34
C ASP A 42 -13.75 -46.41 -20.00
N LYS A 43 -13.44 -47.41 -20.84
CA LYS A 43 -14.47 -48.21 -21.53
C LYS A 43 -15.27 -49.12 -20.59
N ALA A 44 -14.80 -49.34 -19.36
CA ALA A 44 -15.47 -50.14 -18.34
C ALA A 44 -16.37 -49.31 -17.42
N GLY A 45 -16.44 -47.98 -17.63
CA GLY A 45 -17.23 -47.06 -16.82
C GLY A 45 -16.53 -46.59 -15.55
N ASN A 46 -15.26 -46.94 -15.34
CA ASN A 46 -14.45 -46.36 -14.27
C ASN A 46 -14.04 -44.93 -14.67
N PHE A 47 -13.82 -44.07 -13.69
CA PHE A 47 -13.34 -42.71 -13.96
C PHE A 47 -12.21 -42.29 -13.03
N ARG A 48 -11.39 -41.37 -13.53
CA ARG A 48 -10.43 -40.61 -12.73
C ARG A 48 -10.83 -39.15 -12.71
N GLU A 49 -10.87 -38.57 -11.52
CA GLU A 49 -11.21 -37.16 -11.30
C GLU A 49 -9.96 -36.34 -10.96
N VAL A 50 -9.83 -35.17 -11.59
CA VAL A 50 -8.84 -34.14 -11.27
C VAL A 50 -9.56 -32.81 -11.10
N GLN A 51 -9.26 -32.10 -10.01
CA GLN A 51 -9.84 -30.79 -9.70
C GLN A 51 -8.74 -29.72 -9.72
N GLU A 52 -8.93 -28.67 -10.51
CA GLU A 52 -8.05 -27.50 -10.59
C GLU A 52 -8.85 -26.24 -10.26
N ARG A 53 -8.31 -25.35 -9.41
CA ARG A 53 -8.97 -24.08 -9.04
C ARG A 53 -8.39 -22.92 -9.83
N ILE A 54 -9.26 -22.18 -10.52
CA ILE A 54 -8.88 -21.01 -11.31
C ILE A 54 -9.55 -19.75 -10.76
N ARG A 55 -8.81 -18.63 -10.73
CA ARG A 55 -9.32 -17.30 -10.37
C ARG A 55 -9.22 -16.36 -11.56
N SER A 56 -10.35 -15.83 -11.99
CA SER A 56 -10.46 -14.81 -13.03
C SER A 56 -10.61 -13.44 -12.38
N LEU A 57 -9.48 -12.73 -12.24
CA LEU A 57 -9.40 -11.37 -11.68
C LEU A 57 -9.24 -10.33 -12.78
N SER A 58 -9.71 -9.10 -12.54
CA SER A 58 -9.41 -7.99 -13.46
C SER A 58 -7.91 -7.63 -13.40
N PRO A 59 -7.29 -7.19 -14.51
CA PRO A 59 -5.88 -6.80 -14.51
C PRO A 59 -5.55 -5.75 -13.45
N PHE A 60 -6.43 -4.76 -13.26
CA PHE A 60 -6.25 -3.72 -12.24
C PHE A 60 -6.21 -4.29 -10.82
N ILE A 61 -7.17 -5.14 -10.45
CA ILE A 61 -7.21 -5.78 -9.13
C ILE A 61 -5.99 -6.68 -8.95
N PHE A 62 -5.60 -7.43 -9.99
CA PHE A 62 -4.42 -8.28 -9.96
C PHE A 62 -3.15 -7.48 -9.63
N TYR A 63 -2.91 -6.35 -10.28
CA TYR A 63 -1.75 -5.51 -9.97
C TYR A 63 -1.87 -4.78 -8.63
N ALA A 64 -3.06 -4.29 -8.27
CA ALA A 64 -3.28 -3.56 -7.03
C ALA A 64 -3.16 -4.45 -5.78
N THR A 65 -3.46 -5.74 -5.90
CA THR A 65 -3.34 -6.73 -4.81
C THR A 65 -1.98 -7.43 -4.79
N ASN A 66 -1.13 -7.21 -5.80
CA ASN A 66 0.18 -7.82 -5.87
C ASN A 66 1.14 -7.14 -4.88
N VAL A 67 1.65 -7.94 -3.93
CA VAL A 67 2.56 -7.48 -2.86
C VAL A 67 3.81 -6.78 -3.43
N TYR A 68 4.36 -7.26 -4.55
CA TYR A 68 5.54 -6.66 -5.16
C TYR A 68 5.26 -5.27 -5.73
N VAL A 69 4.06 -5.05 -6.28
CA VAL A 69 3.64 -3.72 -6.78
C VAL A 69 3.51 -2.74 -5.61
N LEU A 70 2.92 -3.17 -4.50
CA LEU A 70 2.80 -2.34 -3.29
C LEU A 70 4.17 -1.96 -2.71
N ILE A 71 5.10 -2.90 -2.64
CA ILE A 71 6.48 -2.64 -2.17
C ILE A 71 7.18 -1.63 -3.08
N LEU A 72 7.08 -1.81 -4.40
CA LEU A 72 7.68 -0.89 -5.38
C LEU A 72 7.10 0.53 -5.24
N LEU A 73 5.78 0.64 -5.08
CA LEU A 73 5.09 1.92 -4.93
C LEU A 73 5.49 2.61 -3.63
N ALA A 74 5.58 1.86 -2.52
CA ALA A 74 6.07 2.39 -1.24
C ALA A 74 7.52 2.90 -1.36
N LEU A 75 8.40 2.16 -2.04
CA LEU A 75 9.79 2.57 -2.28
C LEU A 75 9.85 3.86 -3.10
N LEU A 76 9.03 3.98 -4.14
CA LEU A 76 8.92 5.21 -4.92
C LEU A 76 8.46 6.40 -4.06
N VAL A 77 7.45 6.24 -3.21
CA VAL A 77 7.00 7.30 -2.29
C VAL A 77 8.16 7.75 -1.38
N VAL A 78 8.93 6.82 -0.82
CA VAL A 78 10.10 7.14 0.02
C VAL A 78 11.17 7.89 -0.78
N ALA A 79 11.47 7.45 -2.01
CA ALA A 79 12.44 8.11 -2.88
C ALA A 79 12.01 9.55 -3.24
N PHE A 80 10.74 9.76 -3.59
CA PHE A 80 10.18 11.09 -3.87
C PHE A 80 10.17 11.97 -2.63
N ALA A 81 9.84 11.43 -1.45
CA ALA A 81 9.90 12.16 -0.19
C ALA A 81 11.34 12.61 0.13
N PHE A 82 12.35 11.78 -0.15
CA PHE A 82 13.75 12.14 -0.01
C PHE A 82 14.16 13.29 -0.94
N VAL A 83 13.76 13.23 -2.21
CA VAL A 83 14.00 14.30 -3.19
C VAL A 83 13.30 15.59 -2.78
N ALA A 84 12.03 15.51 -2.38
CA ALA A 84 11.25 16.64 -1.89
C ALA A 84 11.90 17.28 -0.66
N ARG A 85 12.35 16.48 0.30
CA ARG A 85 13.11 16.96 1.48
C ARG A 85 14.39 17.66 1.06
N LYS A 86 15.17 17.10 0.11
CA LYS A 86 16.41 17.73 -0.37
C LYS A 86 16.14 19.08 -1.05
N ILE A 87 15.06 19.18 -1.84
CA ILE A 87 14.64 20.45 -2.47
C ILE A 87 14.19 21.45 -1.40
N TYR A 88 13.37 21.02 -0.45
CA TYR A 88 12.90 21.86 0.65
C TYR A 88 14.05 22.40 1.51
N LEU A 89 15.02 21.55 1.87
CA LEU A 89 16.20 21.96 2.62
C LEU A 89 17.08 22.95 1.85
N ARG A 90 17.26 22.76 0.54
CA ARG A 90 17.94 23.75 -0.31
C ARG A 90 17.19 25.08 -0.33
N HIS A 91 15.86 25.04 -0.39
CA HIS A 91 15.07 26.26 -0.35
C HIS A 91 15.21 27.00 0.99
N LEU A 92 15.11 26.28 2.10
CA LEU A 92 15.36 26.81 3.44
C LEU A 92 16.74 27.43 3.58
N GLN A 93 17.77 26.88 2.94
CA GLN A 93 19.10 27.49 2.93
C GLN A 93 19.12 28.82 2.17
N ILE A 94 18.41 28.94 1.05
CA ILE A 94 18.30 30.18 0.27
C ILE A 94 17.49 31.24 1.05
N GLU A 95 16.37 30.82 1.64
CA GLU A 95 15.50 31.70 2.42
C GLU A 95 16.19 32.15 3.71
N ASN A 96 16.88 31.25 4.42
CA ASN A 96 17.71 31.61 5.56
C ASN A 96 18.86 32.53 5.17
N ARG A 97 19.44 32.42 3.97
CA ARG A 97 20.46 33.40 3.51
C ARG A 97 19.86 34.79 3.24
N ARG A 98 18.59 34.89 2.85
CA ARG A 98 17.87 36.17 2.79
C ARG A 98 17.52 36.68 4.20
N LEU A 99 17.05 35.80 5.08
CA LEU A 99 16.67 36.14 6.46
C LEU A 99 17.87 36.41 7.37
N ILE A 100 19.06 35.86 7.14
CA ILE A 100 20.25 36.12 7.97
C ILE A 100 20.83 37.53 7.73
N LYS A 101 20.31 38.32 6.76
CA LYS A 101 20.47 39.79 6.77
C LYS A 101 19.66 40.48 7.88
N GLU A 102 18.75 39.77 8.54
CA GLU A 102 17.96 40.24 9.68
C GLU A 102 17.84 39.12 10.74
N PHE A 103 18.75 39.07 11.70
CA PHE A 103 18.51 38.83 13.14
C PHE A 103 19.67 38.09 13.86
N PRO A 104 19.97 38.49 15.12
CA PRO A 104 21.20 38.16 15.83
C PRO A 104 21.20 36.78 16.51
N LEU A 105 22.43 36.35 16.84
CA LEU A 105 22.92 35.03 17.26
C LEU A 105 22.20 34.28 18.42
N GLY A 106 21.15 34.82 19.04
CA GLY A 106 20.55 34.28 20.27
C GLY A 106 19.54 33.13 20.12
N ILE A 107 19.07 32.81 18.91
CA ILE A 107 17.94 31.87 18.72
C ILE A 107 18.39 30.40 18.55
N ARG A 108 19.67 30.15 18.27
CA ARG A 108 20.21 28.79 18.06
C ARG A 108 20.29 27.95 19.33
N GLU A 109 20.35 28.56 20.51
CA GLU A 109 20.40 27.84 21.78
C GLU A 109 19.03 27.27 22.19
N LYS A 110 17.92 27.96 21.88
CA LYS A 110 16.57 27.50 22.24
C LYS A 110 16.05 26.33 21.40
N LEU A 111 16.56 26.14 20.18
CA LEU A 111 16.16 25.01 19.32
C LEU A 111 16.82 23.68 19.75
N ARG A 112 17.99 23.71 20.40
CA ARG A 112 18.62 22.51 21.00
C ARG A 112 17.88 21.99 22.24
N GLU A 113 17.11 22.86 22.89
CA GLU A 113 16.36 22.50 24.10
C GLU A 113 15.07 21.70 23.78
N LEU A 114 14.48 21.92 22.61
CA LEU A 114 13.25 21.23 22.18
C LEU A 114 13.48 19.83 21.60
N GLU A 115 14.68 19.54 21.08
CA GLU A 115 15.03 18.19 20.60
C GLU A 115 15.24 17.20 21.77
N LYS A 116 15.56 17.72 22.97
CA LYS A 116 15.74 16.95 24.21
C LYS A 116 14.43 16.44 24.83
N TYR A 117 13.28 16.99 24.45
CA TYR A 117 11.97 16.56 24.96
C TYR A 117 11.30 15.44 24.13
N LYS A 118 11.76 15.19 22.91
CA LYS A 118 11.18 14.19 22.00
C LYS A 118 11.64 12.74 22.26
N ASN A 119 12.78 12.57 22.94
CA ASN A 119 13.31 11.25 23.32
C ASN A 119 12.90 10.79 24.74
N LYS A 120 11.96 11.46 25.40
CA LYS A 120 11.54 11.13 26.77
C LYS A 120 10.20 10.38 26.89
N TYR A 121 9.50 10.10 25.79
CA TYR A 121 8.33 9.22 25.78
C TYR A 121 8.21 8.46 24.47
N GLY A 122 8.89 7.31 24.40
CA GLY A 122 8.80 6.38 23.28
C GLY A 122 9.21 4.98 23.75
N HIS A 123 8.19 4.17 24.02
CA HIS A 123 8.20 2.74 24.41
C HIS A 123 8.47 2.38 25.87
N LEU A 124 7.41 2.04 26.61
CA LEU A 124 7.15 0.70 27.17
C LEU A 124 5.99 0.69 28.18
N VAL A 125 4.77 0.36 27.73
CA VAL A 125 3.72 -0.43 28.43
C VAL A 125 2.74 -0.81 27.29
N ILE A 126 2.30 -2.04 27.01
CA ILE A 126 1.52 -2.97 27.85
C ILE A 126 1.66 -4.36 27.22
N LEU A 127 2.21 -5.31 27.98
CA LEU A 127 1.96 -6.75 27.79
C LEU A 127 1.76 -7.32 29.19
N LEU A 128 0.51 -7.27 29.64
CA LEU A 128 0.04 -8.01 30.80
C LEU A 128 -1.43 -8.31 30.56
N ALA A 129 -1.76 -9.58 30.31
CA ALA A 129 -2.91 -10.27 30.90
C ALA A 129 -3.10 -11.68 30.32
N LEU A 130 -2.96 -12.67 31.21
CA LEU A 130 -3.77 -13.89 31.34
C LEU A 130 -3.54 -14.98 30.25
N PHE A 131 -3.54 -16.28 30.52
CA PHE A 131 -3.96 -17.02 31.70
C PHE A 131 -3.31 -18.42 31.74
N LEU A 132 -3.13 -18.85 32.99
CA LEU A 132 -3.16 -20.19 33.56
C LEU A 132 -3.61 -21.42 32.74
N ASN A 133 -2.96 -22.52 33.14
CA ASN A 133 -3.47 -23.87 33.41
C ASN A 133 -3.62 -24.87 32.25
N LEU A 134 -2.56 -25.67 32.14
CA LEU A 134 -2.61 -27.13 32.07
C LEU A 134 -3.62 -27.73 33.07
N LEU A 135 -4.57 -28.51 32.58
CA LEU A 135 -5.11 -29.69 33.28
C LEU A 135 -5.85 -30.57 32.25
N PHE A 136 -5.21 -31.68 31.88
CA PHE A 136 -5.82 -32.82 31.20
C PHE A 136 -6.42 -33.73 32.27
N ALA A 137 -7.71 -34.09 32.14
CA ALA A 137 -8.27 -35.28 32.76
C ALA A 137 -9.43 -35.84 31.90
N PHE A 138 -9.21 -37.08 31.47
CA PHE A 138 -10.07 -38.13 30.91
C PHE A 138 -11.61 -38.01 31.03
N VAL A 139 -12.29 -38.40 29.94
CA VAL A 139 -13.62 -39.03 29.95
C VAL A 139 -13.55 -40.28 29.04
N PRO A 140 -14.09 -41.45 29.45
CA PRO A 140 -13.96 -42.71 28.72
C PRO A 140 -14.93 -42.82 27.53
N ALA A 141 -14.53 -43.65 26.56
CA ALA A 141 -15.35 -44.06 25.44
C ALA A 141 -16.39 -45.12 25.85
N ALA A 142 -17.61 -44.99 25.33
CA ALA A 142 -18.59 -46.07 25.32
C ALA A 142 -18.62 -46.68 23.91
N LEU A 143 -18.47 -48.00 23.83
CA LEU A 143 -18.69 -48.79 22.62
C LEU A 143 -20.18 -49.12 22.52
N ALA A 144 -20.80 -48.72 21.41
CA ALA A 144 -22.09 -49.25 20.98
C ALA A 144 -21.88 -50.05 19.70
N GLN A 145 -22.47 -51.25 19.69
CA GLN A 145 -22.39 -52.24 18.64
C GLN A 145 -23.71 -52.15 17.85
N ILE A 146 -23.67 -51.79 16.55
CA ILE A 146 -24.84 -51.90 15.67
C ILE A 146 -24.45 -52.44 14.29
N SER A 147 -25.39 -53.24 13.80
CA SER A 147 -25.49 -54.01 12.57
C SER A 147 -25.26 -53.24 11.27
N GLN A 148 -25.01 -54.03 10.21
CA GLN A 148 -24.52 -53.67 8.89
C GLN A 148 -25.49 -52.79 8.06
N LEU A 149 -25.18 -51.50 7.97
CA LEU A 149 -25.35 -50.66 6.77
C LEU A 149 -23.96 -50.09 6.40
N GLY A 150 -23.60 -50.05 5.12
CA GLY A 150 -22.34 -49.45 4.67
C GLY A 150 -22.39 -47.91 4.73
N PRO A 151 -21.27 -47.23 5.05
CA PRO A 151 -21.23 -45.77 5.13
C PRO A 151 -21.33 -45.12 3.73
N PRO A 152 -21.97 -43.94 3.60
CA PRO A 152 -21.95 -43.18 2.35
C PRO A 152 -20.55 -42.71 1.98
N PHE A 153 -20.23 -42.71 0.68
CA PHE A 153 -18.93 -42.30 0.17
C PHE A 153 -18.98 -40.87 -0.38
N ILE A 154 -18.13 -39.98 0.14
CA ILE A 154 -17.97 -38.61 -0.36
C ILE A 154 -17.01 -38.65 -1.56
N SER A 155 -17.49 -38.30 -2.74
CA SER A 155 -16.72 -38.31 -3.99
C SER A 155 -16.20 -36.92 -4.36
N THR A 156 -16.99 -35.88 -4.10
CA THR A 156 -16.72 -34.50 -4.50
C THR A 156 -16.76 -33.59 -3.28
N PHE A 157 -15.65 -32.93 -2.97
CA PHE A 157 -15.61 -31.95 -1.87
C PHE A 157 -14.51 -30.91 -2.14
N PRO A 158 -14.72 -29.64 -1.78
CA PRO A 158 -13.66 -28.65 -1.87
C PRO A 158 -12.65 -28.87 -0.73
N ARG A 159 -11.35 -28.99 -1.05
CA ARG A 159 -10.30 -29.12 -0.01
C ARG A 159 -10.12 -27.84 0.81
N GLN A 160 -10.38 -26.70 0.18
CA GLN A 160 -10.32 -25.38 0.77
C GLN A 160 -11.39 -24.51 0.13
N ILE A 161 -12.02 -23.64 0.90
CA ILE A 161 -12.92 -22.60 0.37
C ILE A 161 -12.61 -21.27 1.03
N SER A 162 -13.12 -20.20 0.46
CA SER A 162 -13.13 -18.89 1.08
C SER A 162 -14.45 -18.65 1.83
N ASN A 163 -14.50 -17.69 2.76
CA ASN A 163 -15.74 -17.30 3.46
C ASN A 163 -16.70 -16.42 2.61
N GLU A 164 -16.52 -16.47 1.29
CA GLU A 164 -17.39 -15.92 0.23
C GLU A 164 -17.69 -16.99 -0.85
N GLU A 165 -17.22 -18.23 -0.65
CA GLU A 165 -17.48 -19.36 -1.52
C GLU A 165 -18.51 -20.30 -0.86
N ILE A 166 -19.42 -20.82 -1.67
CA ILE A 166 -20.47 -21.72 -1.19
C ILE A 166 -19.86 -23.10 -0.94
N PHE A 167 -20.11 -23.66 0.24
CA PHE A 167 -19.73 -25.03 0.56
C PHE A 167 -20.65 -26.02 -0.14
N TYR A 168 -20.07 -27.07 -0.75
CA TYR A 168 -20.80 -28.13 -1.41
C TYR A 168 -20.16 -29.50 -1.15
N LEU A 169 -20.96 -30.55 -1.23
CA LEU A 169 -20.53 -31.94 -1.12
C LEU A 169 -21.28 -32.78 -2.15
N GLY A 170 -20.60 -33.76 -2.72
CA GLY A 170 -21.21 -34.78 -3.57
C GLY A 170 -20.69 -36.15 -3.20
N GLY A 171 -21.51 -37.17 -3.38
CA GLY A 171 -21.15 -38.53 -3.01
C GLY A 171 -22.06 -39.59 -3.62
N ARG A 172 -21.82 -40.83 -3.20
CA ARG A 172 -22.64 -41.99 -3.57
C ARG A 172 -22.98 -42.84 -2.35
N THR A 173 -24.17 -43.41 -2.36
CA THR A 173 -24.69 -44.39 -1.39
C THR A 173 -24.74 -45.77 -2.02
N GLU A 174 -24.78 -46.83 -1.20
CA GLU A 174 -24.83 -48.21 -1.69
C GLU A 174 -26.20 -48.61 -2.26
N ALA A 175 -27.25 -47.85 -1.92
CA ALA A 175 -28.62 -48.04 -2.41
C ALA A 175 -29.27 -46.68 -2.73
N PRO A 176 -30.25 -46.66 -3.64
CA PRO A 176 -30.97 -45.46 -4.03
C PRO A 176 -31.95 -44.99 -2.94
N ASP A 177 -32.40 -43.73 -3.06
CA ASP A 177 -33.42 -43.12 -2.20
C ASP A 177 -33.12 -43.17 -0.68
N MET A 178 -31.85 -43.17 -0.29
CA MET A 178 -31.42 -43.06 1.11
C MET A 178 -31.36 -41.61 1.57
N GLU A 179 -31.78 -41.36 2.82
CA GLU A 179 -31.53 -40.08 3.49
C GLU A 179 -30.07 -40.04 3.95
N ILE A 180 -29.40 -38.92 3.76
CA ILE A 180 -28.00 -38.71 4.13
C ILE A 180 -27.94 -37.52 5.08
N ILE A 181 -27.48 -37.78 6.31
CA ILE A 181 -27.20 -36.75 7.30
C ILE A 181 -25.76 -36.29 7.14
N ILE A 182 -25.60 -35.00 6.89
CA ILE A 182 -24.33 -34.30 6.70
C ILE A 182 -24.03 -33.50 7.96
N TYR A 183 -22.92 -33.81 8.59
CA TYR A 183 -22.43 -33.12 9.77
C TYR A 183 -21.30 -32.18 9.39
N VAL A 184 -21.38 -30.94 9.86
CA VAL A 184 -20.37 -29.89 9.68
C VAL A 184 -20.03 -29.34 11.05
N GLN A 185 -18.83 -29.65 11.54
CA GLN A 185 -18.33 -29.18 12.83
C GLN A 185 -17.28 -28.10 12.66
N ASN A 186 -17.46 -26.96 13.32
CA ASN A 186 -16.42 -25.93 13.43
C ASN A 186 -15.44 -26.33 14.55
N LEU A 187 -14.16 -26.49 14.24
CA LEU A 187 -13.14 -26.90 15.22
C LEU A 187 -12.76 -25.81 16.22
N SER A 188 -13.02 -24.54 15.88
CA SER A 188 -12.72 -23.41 16.77
C SER A 188 -13.83 -23.16 17.79
N SER A 189 -15.11 -23.26 17.39
CA SER A 189 -16.25 -23.09 18.32
C SER A 189 -16.74 -24.41 18.93
N GLY A 190 -16.45 -25.55 18.31
CA GLY A 190 -16.98 -26.87 18.68
C GLY A 190 -18.42 -27.12 18.22
N GLU A 191 -19.07 -26.11 17.62
CA GLU A 191 -20.45 -26.20 17.13
C GLU A 191 -20.56 -27.20 15.97
N THR A 192 -21.54 -28.08 16.05
CA THR A 192 -21.84 -29.07 15.00
C THR A 192 -23.22 -28.79 14.43
N PHE A 193 -23.27 -28.60 13.12
CA PHE A 193 -24.51 -28.45 12.36
C PHE A 193 -24.79 -29.74 11.60
N SER A 194 -26.06 -30.15 11.57
CA SER A 194 -26.52 -31.32 10.82
C SER A 194 -27.55 -30.92 9.78
N TYR A 195 -27.40 -31.44 8.58
CA TYR A 195 -28.30 -31.22 7.45
C TYR A 195 -28.69 -32.57 6.86
N SER A 196 -29.89 -32.70 6.27
CA SER A 196 -30.28 -33.92 5.56
C SER A 196 -30.50 -33.64 4.08
N GLU A 197 -30.09 -34.60 3.25
CA GLU A 197 -30.28 -34.61 1.80
C GLU A 197 -30.64 -36.04 1.36
N THR A 198 -31.37 -36.22 0.25
CA THR A 198 -31.77 -37.55 -0.23
C THR A 198 -30.96 -37.95 -1.48
N SER A 199 -30.49 -39.19 -1.55
CA SER A 199 -29.83 -39.72 -2.75
C SER A 199 -30.82 -39.96 -3.87
N ASP A 200 -30.38 -39.81 -5.11
CA ASP A 200 -31.17 -40.10 -6.30
C ASP A 200 -31.32 -41.61 -6.57
N LYS A 201 -31.96 -41.94 -7.69
CA LYS A 201 -32.20 -43.31 -8.16
C LYS A 201 -30.93 -44.09 -8.50
N ASN A 202 -29.81 -43.40 -8.68
CA ASN A 202 -28.50 -43.99 -8.95
C ASN A 202 -27.61 -44.04 -7.69
N GLY A 203 -28.18 -43.67 -6.54
CA GLY A 203 -27.48 -43.53 -5.26
C GLY A 203 -26.54 -42.31 -5.23
N GLU A 204 -26.64 -41.38 -6.16
CA GLU A 204 -25.83 -40.16 -6.19
C GLU A 204 -26.53 -39.06 -5.38
N TRP A 205 -25.76 -38.26 -4.67
CA TRP A 205 -26.30 -37.16 -3.88
C TRP A 205 -25.42 -35.93 -3.96
N PHE A 206 -26.04 -34.77 -3.80
CA PHE A 206 -25.36 -33.49 -3.85
C PHE A 206 -25.99 -32.52 -2.86
N TYR A 207 -25.16 -31.95 -2.00
CA TYR A 207 -25.55 -30.97 -1.01
C TYR A 207 -24.89 -29.62 -1.27
N ARG A 208 -25.67 -28.56 -1.15
CA ARG A 208 -25.21 -27.18 -1.22
C ARG A 208 -25.58 -26.46 0.08
N HIS A 209 -24.57 -25.88 0.73
CA HIS A 209 -24.82 -25.09 1.93
C HIS A 209 -25.58 -23.79 1.57
N PRO A 210 -26.62 -23.41 2.33
CA PRO A 210 -27.46 -22.26 1.98
C PRO A 210 -26.76 -20.91 2.22
N SER A 211 -25.73 -20.87 3.08
CA SER A 211 -25.00 -19.67 3.45
C SER A 211 -23.48 -19.85 3.29
N PHE A 212 -22.70 -18.80 3.56
CA PHE A 212 -21.25 -18.90 3.62
C PHE A 212 -20.80 -19.37 5.00
N LEU A 213 -19.85 -20.29 5.04
CA LEU A 213 -19.20 -20.69 6.30
C LEU A 213 -18.33 -19.54 6.83
N SER A 214 -18.28 -19.41 8.15
CA SER A 214 -17.33 -18.49 8.79
C SER A 214 -15.90 -18.99 8.60
N SER A 215 -14.92 -18.08 8.64
CA SER A 215 -13.52 -18.47 8.48
C SER A 215 -13.07 -19.35 9.65
N GLY A 216 -12.40 -20.46 9.35
CA GLY A 216 -12.00 -21.43 10.36
C GLY A 216 -11.69 -22.80 9.77
N GLU A 217 -11.41 -23.75 10.64
CA GLU A 217 -11.23 -25.16 10.28
C GLU A 217 -12.48 -25.94 10.63
N TYR A 218 -12.92 -26.79 9.71
CA TYR A 218 -14.11 -27.59 9.83
C TYR A 218 -13.79 -29.07 9.62
N ILE A 219 -14.53 -29.94 10.31
CA ILE A 219 -14.59 -31.36 9.98
C ILE A 219 -15.98 -31.67 9.45
N VAL A 220 -16.01 -32.43 8.36
CA VAL A 220 -17.22 -32.84 7.68
C VAL A 220 -17.27 -34.37 7.62
N TRP A 221 -18.42 -34.94 7.94
CA TRP A 221 -18.70 -36.38 7.75
C TRP A 221 -20.18 -36.60 7.44
N THR A 222 -20.49 -37.78 6.92
CA THR A 222 -21.84 -38.14 6.48
C THR A 222 -22.27 -39.48 7.04
N GLN A 223 -23.57 -39.66 7.24
CA GLN A 223 -24.20 -40.92 7.64
C GLN A 223 -25.44 -41.13 6.79
N SER A 224 -25.73 -42.35 6.36
CA SER A 224 -26.99 -42.66 5.69
C SER A 224 -28.00 -43.17 6.71
N GLN A 225 -29.27 -42.81 6.51
CA GLN A 225 -30.41 -43.21 7.32
C GLN A 225 -31.43 -43.93 6.43
N LEU A 226 -31.91 -45.07 6.91
CA LEU A 226 -32.98 -45.84 6.29
C LEU A 226 -33.99 -46.24 7.38
N GLY A 227 -35.09 -45.49 7.47
CA GLY A 227 -36.04 -45.61 8.59
C GLY A 227 -35.37 -45.22 9.91
N ASP A 228 -35.38 -46.13 10.89
CA ASP A 228 -34.76 -45.92 12.21
C ASP A 228 -33.29 -46.35 12.28
N ALA A 229 -32.74 -46.95 11.21
CA ALA A 229 -31.36 -47.41 11.16
C ALA A 229 -30.44 -46.34 10.56
N VAL A 230 -29.31 -46.08 11.23
CA VAL A 230 -28.27 -45.12 10.79
C VAL A 230 -26.97 -45.88 10.52
N SER A 231 -26.29 -45.55 9.43
CA SER A 231 -25.00 -46.13 9.07
C SER A 231 -23.87 -45.64 9.99
N PRO A 232 -22.73 -46.34 10.00
CA PRO A 232 -21.48 -45.77 10.49
C PRO A 232 -21.15 -44.45 9.77
N PRO A 233 -20.42 -43.53 10.42
CA PRO A 233 -19.98 -42.29 9.78
C PRO A 233 -18.98 -42.57 8.65
N SER A 234 -19.05 -41.77 7.60
CA SER A 234 -18.04 -41.71 6.54
C SER A 234 -16.68 -41.25 7.10
N PRO A 235 -15.58 -41.48 6.37
CA PRO A 235 -14.30 -40.85 6.69
C PRO A 235 -14.46 -39.34 6.87
N GLN A 236 -13.87 -38.83 7.95
CA GLN A 236 -13.89 -37.41 8.28
C GLN A 236 -12.97 -36.63 7.33
N ILE A 237 -13.48 -35.53 6.80
CA ILE A 237 -12.76 -34.66 5.88
C ILE A 237 -12.55 -33.31 6.55
N THR A 238 -11.31 -32.83 6.54
CA THR A 238 -10.97 -31.49 7.02
C THR A 238 -11.15 -30.47 5.91
N LEU A 239 -11.93 -29.41 6.19
CA LEU A 239 -12.15 -28.28 5.31
C LEU A 239 -11.58 -27.01 5.95
N ARG A 240 -10.74 -26.29 5.22
CA ARG A 240 -10.25 -24.97 5.64
C ARG A 240 -11.02 -23.85 4.94
N VAL A 241 -11.65 -22.97 5.71
CA VAL A 241 -12.36 -21.77 5.23
C VAL A 241 -11.46 -20.55 5.46
N ASN A 242 -10.90 -20.01 4.38
CA ASN A 242 -9.98 -18.89 4.43
C ASN A 242 -10.74 -17.54 4.45
N PRO A 243 -10.32 -16.57 5.28
CA PRO A 243 -10.89 -15.23 5.23
C PRO A 243 -10.50 -14.51 3.93
N THR A 244 -11.46 -13.87 3.27
CA THR A 244 -11.23 -12.94 2.14
C THR A 244 -11.34 -11.47 2.55
N ALA A 245 -11.81 -11.21 3.77
CA ALA A 245 -12.14 -9.89 4.27
C ALA A 245 -11.76 -9.76 5.74
N LEU A 246 -11.38 -8.54 6.13
CA LEU A 246 -11.34 -8.14 7.53
C LEU A 246 -12.76 -7.79 7.99
N GLN A 247 -13.18 -8.42 9.09
CA GLN A 247 -14.45 -8.14 9.75
C GLN A 247 -14.20 -7.21 10.94
N PHE A 248 -14.87 -6.06 10.95
CA PHE A 248 -14.90 -5.11 12.06
C PHE A 248 -16.36 -4.90 12.48
N GLY A 249 -16.79 -5.59 13.54
CA GLY A 249 -18.20 -5.62 13.94
C GLY A 249 -19.07 -6.19 12.83
N SER A 250 -20.03 -5.40 12.33
CA SER A 250 -20.90 -5.76 11.20
C SER A 250 -20.32 -5.43 9.84
N SER A 251 -19.21 -4.68 9.78
CA SER A 251 -18.62 -4.22 8.52
C SER A 251 -17.59 -5.23 7.99
N ARG A 252 -17.69 -5.56 6.71
CA ARG A 252 -16.76 -6.43 5.98
C ARG A 252 -16.01 -5.61 4.94
N ILE A 253 -14.68 -5.61 5.03
CA ILE A 253 -13.83 -4.99 4.02
C ILE A 253 -12.95 -6.08 3.41
N SER A 254 -13.16 -6.37 2.13
CA SER A 254 -12.37 -7.39 1.43
C SER A 254 -10.90 -7.00 1.37
N TYR A 255 -10.00 -7.98 1.41
CA TYR A 255 -8.58 -7.72 1.22
C TYR A 255 -8.30 -7.04 -0.12
N GLU A 256 -9.08 -7.37 -1.15
CA GLU A 256 -9.00 -6.70 -2.46
C GLU A 256 -9.28 -5.20 -2.35
N THR A 257 -10.35 -4.80 -1.66
CA THR A 257 -10.69 -3.38 -1.45
C THR A 257 -9.67 -2.68 -0.56
N LEU A 258 -9.14 -3.35 0.46
CA LEU A 258 -8.08 -2.80 1.31
C LEU A 258 -6.79 -2.53 0.53
N PHE A 259 -6.29 -3.52 -0.22
CA PHE A 259 -5.05 -3.36 -0.99
C PHE A 259 -5.23 -2.37 -2.14
N ALA A 260 -6.37 -2.39 -2.83
CA ALA A 260 -6.69 -1.40 -3.86
C ALA A 260 -6.78 0.03 -3.28
N GLY A 261 -7.40 0.18 -2.10
CA GLY A 261 -7.45 1.45 -1.38
C GLY A 261 -6.05 1.95 -1.00
N LEU A 262 -5.21 1.07 -0.45
CA LEU A 262 -3.82 1.39 -0.10
C LEU A 262 -3.00 1.80 -1.33
N ALA A 263 -3.10 1.06 -2.44
CA ALA A 263 -2.44 1.41 -3.69
C ALA A 263 -2.87 2.80 -4.19
N THR A 264 -4.17 3.11 -4.09
CA THR A 264 -4.73 4.41 -4.49
C THR A 264 -4.19 5.55 -3.64
N ILE A 265 -4.13 5.37 -2.31
CA ILE A 265 -3.57 6.37 -1.38
C ILE A 265 -2.10 6.64 -1.71
N LEU A 266 -1.31 5.58 -1.90
CA LEU A 266 0.10 5.75 -2.20
C LEU A 266 0.33 6.44 -3.56
N LEU A 267 -0.50 6.13 -4.57
CA LEU A 267 -0.46 6.81 -5.87
C LEU A 267 -0.78 8.31 -5.74
N MET A 268 -1.81 8.66 -4.96
CA MET A 268 -2.13 10.07 -4.68
C MET A 268 -1.00 10.79 -3.95
N ALA A 269 -0.36 10.13 -2.98
CA ALA A 269 0.81 10.68 -2.28
C ALA A 269 1.96 10.95 -3.26
N LEU A 270 2.22 10.03 -4.20
CA LEU A 270 3.25 10.20 -5.22
C LEU A 270 2.96 11.36 -6.17
N ILE A 271 1.70 11.50 -6.62
CA ILE A 271 1.25 12.63 -7.45
C ILE A 271 1.41 13.95 -6.68
N GLY A 272 1.00 13.98 -5.41
CA GLY A 272 1.12 15.16 -4.55
C GLY A 272 2.59 15.57 -4.33
N LEU A 273 3.47 14.61 -4.04
CA LEU A 273 4.92 14.83 -3.93
C LEU A 273 5.53 15.33 -5.23
N ALA A 274 5.15 14.73 -6.37
CA ALA A 274 5.61 15.18 -7.68
C ALA A 274 5.17 16.63 -7.96
N ALA A 275 3.89 16.96 -7.75
CA ALA A 275 3.38 18.32 -7.90
C ALA A 275 4.10 19.31 -6.98
N PHE A 276 4.28 18.95 -5.70
CA PHE A 276 5.02 19.76 -4.74
C PHE A 276 6.45 20.03 -5.20
N THR A 277 7.20 18.99 -5.60
CA THR A 277 8.58 19.14 -6.08
C THR A 277 8.67 20.03 -7.31
N LEU A 278 7.72 19.94 -8.24
CA LEU A 278 7.67 20.76 -9.45
C LEU A 278 7.38 22.23 -9.13
N VAL A 279 6.38 22.52 -8.29
CA VAL A 279 6.02 23.88 -7.90
C VAL A 279 7.19 24.55 -7.16
N TRP A 280 7.78 23.86 -6.19
CA TRP A 280 8.91 24.41 -5.43
C TRP A 280 10.17 24.57 -6.28
N SER A 281 10.43 23.65 -7.20
CA SER A 281 11.55 23.79 -8.15
C SER A 281 11.37 25.01 -9.05
N LYS A 282 10.15 25.23 -9.58
CA LYS A 282 9.84 26.44 -10.38
C LYS A 282 10.02 27.71 -9.57
N ARG A 283 9.47 27.75 -8.35
CA ARG A 283 9.61 28.91 -7.45
C ARG A 283 11.06 29.22 -7.14
N ALA A 284 11.87 28.20 -6.81
CA ALA A 284 13.30 28.36 -6.56
C ALA A 284 14.06 28.93 -7.77
N LYS A 285 13.72 28.48 -8.99
CA LYS A 285 14.32 29.02 -10.22
C LYS A 285 13.97 30.49 -10.44
N HIS A 286 12.73 30.91 -10.17
CA HIS A 286 12.32 32.31 -10.28
C HIS A 286 13.07 33.18 -9.27
N LEU A 287 13.11 32.78 -8.00
CA LEU A 287 13.82 33.54 -6.96
C LEU A 287 15.32 33.67 -7.24
N ARG A 288 15.96 32.62 -7.79
CA ARG A 288 17.38 32.67 -8.18
C ARG A 288 17.62 33.69 -9.29
N LYS A 289 16.73 33.75 -10.29
CA LYS A 289 16.84 34.73 -11.38
C LYS A 289 16.70 36.17 -10.88
N GLU A 290 15.75 36.43 -9.99
CA GLU A 290 15.58 37.76 -9.39
C GLU A 290 16.79 38.14 -8.53
N LEU A 291 17.31 37.23 -7.71
CA LEU A 291 18.48 37.50 -6.88
C LEU A 291 19.73 37.81 -7.70
N ILE A 292 19.99 37.07 -8.79
CA ILE A 292 21.12 37.34 -9.69
C ILE A 292 20.98 38.73 -10.31
N ARG A 293 19.76 39.11 -10.69
CA ARG A 293 19.48 40.44 -11.23
C ARG A 293 19.74 41.54 -10.20
N GLU A 294 19.25 41.38 -8.96
CA GLU A 294 19.49 42.34 -7.88
C GLU A 294 20.99 42.47 -7.54
N ILE A 295 21.73 41.37 -7.56
CA ILE A 295 23.19 41.37 -7.35
C ILE A 295 23.89 42.17 -8.45
N HIS A 296 23.50 41.98 -9.72
CA HIS A 296 24.10 42.71 -10.83
C HIS A 296 23.77 44.21 -10.81
N GLU A 297 22.52 44.56 -10.48
CA GLU A 297 22.10 45.96 -10.30
C GLU A 297 22.87 46.63 -9.14
N ALA A 298 23.12 45.91 -8.05
CA ALA A 298 23.94 46.38 -6.94
C ALA A 298 25.42 46.52 -7.31
N GLU A 299 25.98 45.56 -8.06
CA GLU A 299 27.35 45.62 -8.57
C GLU A 299 27.55 46.84 -9.48
N GLU A 300 26.64 47.08 -10.44
CA GLU A 300 26.66 48.25 -11.32
C GLU A 300 26.53 49.57 -10.55
N ALA A 301 25.74 49.61 -9.48
CA ALA A 301 25.62 50.79 -8.63
C ALA A 301 26.91 51.07 -7.86
N VAL A 302 27.53 50.03 -7.29
CA VAL A 302 28.82 50.14 -6.58
C VAL A 302 29.92 50.58 -7.53
N ARG A 303 30.01 49.98 -8.71
CA ARG A 303 31.02 50.32 -9.74
C ARG A 303 30.88 51.77 -10.20
N ARG A 304 29.65 52.25 -10.45
CA ARG A 304 29.41 53.67 -10.75
C ARG A 304 29.86 54.59 -9.62
N GLY A 305 29.57 54.23 -8.37
CA GLY A 305 30.05 54.98 -7.20
C GLY A 305 31.58 55.04 -7.11
N PHE A 306 32.29 53.96 -7.46
CA PHE A 306 33.76 53.95 -7.54
C PHE A 306 34.28 54.81 -8.70
N GLU A 307 33.63 54.80 -9.86
CA GLU A 307 33.99 55.64 -11.00
C GLU A 307 33.81 57.14 -10.68
N GLU A 308 32.73 57.51 -9.99
CA GLU A 308 32.50 58.88 -9.49
C GLU A 308 33.56 59.27 -8.45
N LEU A 309 33.80 58.42 -7.43
CA LEU A 309 34.81 58.68 -6.40
C LEU A 309 36.22 58.84 -6.99
N ARG A 310 36.57 58.00 -7.97
CA ARG A 310 37.85 58.11 -8.69
C ARG A 310 37.96 59.45 -9.40
N ARG A 311 36.91 59.88 -10.09
CA ARG A 311 36.89 61.17 -10.80
C ARG A 311 37.03 62.34 -9.82
N ASP A 312 36.34 62.31 -8.68
CA ASP A 312 36.44 63.34 -7.65
C ASP A 312 37.86 63.42 -7.05
N ILE A 313 38.48 62.27 -6.78
CA ILE A 313 39.88 62.19 -6.31
C ILE A 313 40.84 62.80 -7.36
N GLU A 314 40.67 62.47 -8.65
CA GLU A 314 41.48 63.03 -9.74
C GLU A 314 41.33 64.57 -9.85
N VAL A 315 40.11 65.09 -9.66
CA VAL A 315 39.83 66.54 -9.67
C VAL A 315 40.46 67.25 -8.47
N GLU A 316 40.28 66.73 -7.26
CA GLU A 316 40.90 67.27 -6.03
C GLU A 316 42.44 67.29 -6.14
N LEU A 317 43.04 66.21 -6.63
CA LEU A 317 44.49 66.13 -6.87
C LEU A 317 44.96 67.15 -7.91
N ALA A 318 44.20 67.37 -8.98
CA ALA A 318 44.49 68.40 -9.97
C ALA A 318 44.38 69.82 -9.39
N LEU A 319 43.45 70.05 -8.47
CA LEU A 319 43.26 71.31 -7.74
C LEU A 319 44.45 71.56 -6.80
N ILE A 320 44.88 70.56 -6.03
CA ILE A 320 46.08 70.62 -5.19
C ILE A 320 47.32 70.93 -6.03
N LYS A 321 47.47 70.29 -7.20
CA LYS A 321 48.55 70.57 -8.16
C LYS A 321 48.55 72.03 -8.63
N ARG A 322 47.37 72.61 -8.91
CA ARG A 322 47.25 74.04 -9.29
C ARG A 322 47.50 74.98 -8.12
N VAL A 323 46.99 74.71 -6.93
CA VAL A 323 47.18 75.61 -5.78
C VAL A 323 48.66 75.65 -5.34
N LYS A 324 49.41 74.56 -5.54
CA LYS A 324 50.86 74.50 -5.27
C LYS A 324 51.76 75.05 -6.39
N LEU A 325 51.27 75.88 -7.30
CA LEU A 325 51.97 76.42 -8.48
C LEU A 325 53.36 77.09 -8.26
N GLN A 326 53.84 77.27 -7.03
CA GLN A 326 55.23 77.70 -6.75
C GLN A 326 56.21 76.56 -6.36
N LYS A 327 55.74 75.31 -6.17
CA LYS A 327 56.58 74.15 -5.84
C LYS A 327 56.01 72.91 -6.53
N SER A 328 56.76 72.33 -7.48
CA SER A 328 56.42 71.02 -8.05
C SER A 328 56.23 70.00 -6.91
N LEU A 329 55.19 69.15 -7.01
CA LEU A 329 54.91 68.10 -6.02
C LEU A 329 56.21 67.39 -5.60
N SER A 330 56.41 67.25 -4.28
CA SER A 330 57.50 66.44 -3.76
C SER A 330 57.36 65.00 -4.30
N ARG A 331 58.46 64.31 -4.52
CA ARG A 331 58.48 62.92 -5.03
C ARG A 331 57.55 62.01 -4.21
N GLU A 332 57.49 62.24 -2.89
CA GLU A 332 56.60 61.55 -1.94
C GLU A 332 55.10 61.77 -2.21
N GLU A 333 54.69 62.93 -2.72
CA GLU A 333 53.27 63.23 -2.95
C GLU A 333 52.75 62.55 -4.21
N LYS A 334 53.59 62.44 -5.25
CA LYS A 334 53.29 61.63 -6.44
C LYS A 334 53.17 60.15 -6.10
N GLU A 335 54.05 59.65 -5.24
CA GLU A 335 53.98 58.26 -4.79
C GLU A 335 52.69 57.97 -4.01
N LYS A 336 52.24 58.91 -3.16
CA LYS A 336 50.95 58.78 -2.43
C LYS A 336 49.74 58.81 -3.36
N GLU A 337 49.74 59.66 -4.40
CA GLU A 337 48.69 59.71 -5.43
C GLU A 337 48.60 58.36 -6.17
N GLU A 338 49.72 57.84 -6.66
CA GLU A 338 49.75 56.54 -7.34
C GLU A 338 49.37 55.37 -6.41
N HIS A 339 49.69 55.47 -5.12
CA HIS A 339 49.28 54.45 -4.14
C HIS A 339 47.76 54.46 -3.95
N LEU A 340 47.15 55.63 -3.77
CA LEU A 340 45.73 55.76 -3.49
C LEU A 340 44.85 55.30 -4.67
N LEU A 341 45.26 55.59 -5.91
CA LEU A 341 44.59 55.08 -7.11
C LEU A 341 44.76 53.58 -7.29
N ARG A 342 45.92 53.01 -6.90
CA ARG A 342 46.15 51.57 -6.91
C ARG A 342 45.27 50.85 -5.90
N ASP A 343 45.19 51.37 -4.67
CA ASP A 343 44.35 50.82 -3.61
C ASP A 343 42.87 50.80 -4.04
N LEU A 344 42.38 51.88 -4.66
CA LEU A 344 41.02 51.95 -5.18
C LEU A 344 40.74 50.88 -6.25
N ALA A 345 41.68 50.70 -7.19
CA ALA A 345 41.57 49.69 -8.25
C ALA A 345 41.72 48.24 -7.74
N GLU A 346 42.36 48.04 -6.59
CA GLU A 346 42.44 46.76 -5.90
C GLU A 346 41.12 46.44 -5.19
N ILE A 347 40.55 47.41 -4.48
CA ILE A 347 39.24 47.29 -3.81
C ILE A 347 38.13 46.98 -4.83
N GLU A 348 38.09 47.70 -5.95
CA GLU A 348 37.12 47.45 -7.03
C GLU A 348 37.20 46.00 -7.54
N ARG A 349 38.42 45.52 -7.82
CA ARG A 349 38.66 44.13 -8.25
C ARG A 349 38.26 43.11 -7.19
N HIS A 350 38.52 43.41 -5.92
CA HIS A 350 38.15 42.51 -4.82
C HIS A 350 36.63 42.37 -4.70
N ILE A 351 35.89 43.49 -4.81
CA ILE A 351 34.42 43.49 -4.76
C ILE A 351 33.83 42.73 -5.94
N SER A 352 34.31 42.96 -7.18
CA SER A 352 33.85 42.21 -8.35
C SER A 352 34.06 40.71 -8.20
N LYS A 353 35.20 40.29 -7.62
CA LYS A 353 35.48 38.88 -7.38
C LYS A 353 34.55 38.27 -6.32
N GLU A 354 34.31 38.96 -5.22
CA GLU A 354 33.36 38.51 -4.20
C GLU A 354 31.93 38.38 -4.75
N VAL A 355 31.51 39.28 -5.64
CA VAL A 355 30.22 39.16 -6.34
C VAL A 355 30.16 37.92 -7.24
N GLU A 356 31.22 37.67 -8.02
CA GLU A 356 31.33 36.48 -8.88
C GLU A 356 31.32 35.17 -8.05
N ASP A 357 32.00 35.17 -6.91
CA ASP A 357 32.05 34.01 -5.99
C ASP A 357 30.69 33.77 -5.33
N ILE A 358 29.93 34.82 -5.01
CA ILE A 358 28.54 34.73 -4.55
C ILE A 358 27.64 34.13 -5.64
N GLU A 359 27.77 34.57 -6.90
CA GLU A 359 26.98 34.06 -8.03
C GLU A 359 27.20 32.55 -8.26
N LYS A 360 28.46 32.09 -8.19
CA LYS A 360 28.82 30.67 -8.34
C LYS A 360 28.29 29.80 -7.20
N THR A 361 28.05 30.38 -6.03
CA THR A 361 27.62 29.66 -4.82
C THR A 361 26.09 29.53 -4.70
N ILE A 362 25.33 30.35 -5.43
CA ILE A 362 23.85 30.35 -5.48
C ILE A 362 23.38 29.38 -6.56
#